data_AF-A0A521KSJ8-F1
#
_entry.id   AF-A0A521KSJ8-F1
#
_cell.length_a   1.000
_cell.length_b   1.000
_cell.length_c   1.000
_cell.angle_alpha   90.00
_cell.angle_beta   90.00
_cell.angle_gamma   90.00
#
_symmetry.space_group_name_H-M   'P 1'
#
loop_
_entity.id
_entity.type
_entity.pdbx_description
1 polymer ?
#
loop_
_entity_poly.entity_id
_entity_poly.type
_entity_poly.pdbx_seq_one_letter_code
_entity_poly.pdbx_strand_id
1 'polypeptide(L)'
;MNPPSKDRLEKMWKFVKGFAEKSGTTFHPTPAVTEAVVNGLAAHIEELGKPLCPCNFYKDKQAEAKLRRWICACDEMQIYKYCHCLLFVREDGLPITEYLPEDHEGRQVYGLVTDPTPDKGRALRHKAVGQVPSHASPDQTAAAPSQTPKS
;
A
#
# COMPACT_ATOMS: atom_id res chain seq x y z
N MET A 1 -15.18 11.37 -20.43
CA MET A 1 -13.74 11.03 -20.44
C MET A 1 -13.56 9.98 -21.52
N ASN A 2 -12.64 10.18 -22.46
CA ASN A 2 -12.41 9.16 -23.48
C ASN A 2 -11.72 7.96 -22.85
N PRO A 3 -12.01 6.74 -23.30
CA PRO A 3 -11.29 5.56 -22.82
C PRO A 3 -9.80 5.70 -23.17
N PRO A 4 -8.89 5.32 -22.25
CA PRO A 4 -7.46 5.34 -22.54
C PRO A 4 -7.11 4.39 -23.68
N SER A 5 -6.02 4.65 -24.38
CA SER A 5 -5.51 3.78 -25.43
C SER A 5 -5.17 2.39 -24.91
N LYS A 6 -5.30 1.39 -25.79
CA LYS A 6 -5.01 -0.02 -25.49
C LYS A 6 -3.59 -0.21 -24.94
N ASP A 7 -2.60 0.45 -25.54
CA ASP A 7 -1.21 0.41 -25.09
C ASP A 7 -1.03 0.87 -23.65
N ARG A 8 -1.78 1.89 -23.21
CA ARG A 8 -1.71 2.42 -21.84
C ARG A 8 -2.40 1.50 -20.86
N LEU A 9 -3.53 0.93 -21.26
CA LEU A 9 -4.22 -0.10 -20.49
C LEU A 9 -3.35 -1.34 -20.29
N GLU A 10 -2.75 -1.87 -21.34
CA GLU A 10 -1.88 -3.05 -21.26
C GLU A 10 -0.67 -2.81 -20.35
N LYS A 11 -0.03 -1.64 -20.47
CA LYS A 11 1.06 -1.24 -19.57
C LYS A 11 0.58 -1.14 -18.12
N MET A 12 -0.60 -0.58 -17.88
CA MET A 12 -1.16 -0.47 -16.54
C MET A 12 -1.48 -1.85 -15.96
N TRP A 13 -2.13 -2.72 -16.72
CA TRP A 13 -2.41 -4.11 -16.32
C TRP A 13 -1.15 -4.88 -15.98
N LYS A 14 -0.10 -4.77 -16.80
CA LYS A 14 1.20 -5.39 -16.51
C LYS A 14 1.79 -4.88 -15.19
N PHE A 15 1.75 -3.56 -14.98
CA PHE A 15 2.23 -2.94 -13.75
C PHE A 15 1.44 -3.40 -12.52
N VAL A 16 0.11 -3.32 -12.55
CA VAL A 16 -0.72 -3.64 -11.36
C VAL A 16 -0.65 -5.11 -11.00
N LYS A 17 -0.59 -6.03 -11.99
CA LYS A 17 -0.43 -7.47 -11.74
C LYS A 17 0.91 -7.76 -11.06
N GLY A 18 2.00 -7.23 -11.60
CA GLY A 18 3.32 -7.41 -11.01
C GLY A 18 3.45 -6.77 -9.63
N PHE A 19 2.80 -5.61 -9.40
CA PHE A 19 2.80 -4.97 -8.09
C PHE A 19 1.97 -5.75 -7.06
N ALA A 20 0.81 -6.28 -7.44
CA ALA A 20 -0.02 -7.11 -6.56
C ALA A 20 0.75 -8.34 -6.08
N GLU A 21 1.42 -9.05 -6.99
CA GLU A 21 2.29 -10.19 -6.65
C GLU A 21 3.44 -9.78 -5.72
N LYS A 22 4.17 -8.71 -6.08
CA LYS A 22 5.31 -8.19 -5.29
C LYS A 22 4.90 -7.75 -3.89
N SER A 23 3.71 -7.19 -3.74
CA SER A 23 3.21 -6.71 -2.46
C SER A 23 2.42 -7.78 -1.70
N GLY A 24 2.11 -8.95 -2.29
CA GLY A 24 1.32 -9.98 -1.61
C GLY A 24 -0.14 -9.58 -1.37
N THR A 25 -0.68 -8.73 -2.25
CA THR A 25 -2.07 -8.28 -2.24
C THR A 25 -2.81 -8.89 -3.44
N THR A 26 -4.14 -8.87 -3.40
CA THR A 26 -5.00 -9.21 -4.53
C THR A 26 -5.71 -7.98 -5.07
N PHE A 27 -6.37 -8.13 -6.21
CA PHE A 27 -7.34 -7.13 -6.69
C PHE A 27 -8.65 -7.25 -5.92
N HIS A 28 -9.47 -6.19 -5.95
CA HIS A 28 -10.78 -6.21 -5.32
C HIS A 28 -11.66 -7.34 -5.89
N PRO A 29 -12.42 -8.08 -5.06
CA PRO A 29 -13.29 -9.16 -5.51
C PRO A 29 -14.35 -8.73 -6.53
N THR A 30 -14.76 -7.45 -6.50
CA THR A 30 -15.63 -6.84 -7.52
C THR A 30 -14.78 -6.31 -8.69
N PRO A 31 -14.81 -6.95 -9.88
CA PRO A 31 -13.92 -6.59 -10.99
C PRO A 31 -14.07 -5.14 -11.46
N ALA A 32 -15.30 -4.60 -11.42
CA ALA A 32 -15.59 -3.23 -11.82
C ALA A 32 -14.79 -2.18 -11.03
N VAL A 33 -14.46 -2.44 -9.76
CA VAL A 33 -13.62 -1.55 -8.94
C VAL A 33 -12.21 -1.51 -9.51
N THR A 34 -11.62 -2.68 -9.73
CA THR A 34 -10.29 -2.84 -10.32
C THR A 34 -10.21 -2.20 -11.70
N GLU A 35 -11.20 -2.46 -12.56
CA GLU A 35 -11.28 -1.90 -13.91
C GLU A 35 -11.38 -0.37 -13.90
N ALA A 36 -12.21 0.21 -13.03
CA ALA A 36 -12.35 1.65 -12.90
C ALA A 36 -11.02 2.31 -12.50
N VAL A 37 -10.32 1.74 -11.51
CA VAL A 37 -9.02 2.28 -11.06
C VAL A 37 -7.94 2.12 -12.13
N VAL A 38 -7.85 0.96 -12.80
CA VAL A 38 -6.88 0.73 -13.88
C VAL A 38 -7.12 1.68 -15.06
N ASN A 39 -8.38 1.90 -15.45
CA ASN A 39 -8.74 2.86 -16.48
C ASN A 39 -8.34 4.29 -16.08
N GLY A 40 -8.62 4.70 -14.84
CA GLY A 40 -8.25 6.03 -14.34
C GLY A 40 -6.74 6.25 -14.31
N LEU A 41 -5.97 5.25 -13.87
CA LEU A 41 -4.50 5.28 -13.87
C LEU A 41 -3.95 5.39 -15.30
N ALA A 42 -4.50 4.62 -16.25
CA ALA A 42 -4.10 4.68 -17.65
C ALA A 42 -4.44 6.04 -18.29
N ALA A 43 -5.62 6.59 -18.01
CA ALA A 43 -6.03 7.91 -18.46
C ALA A 43 -5.11 9.02 -17.94
N HIS A 44 -4.70 8.95 -16.66
CA HIS A 44 -3.73 9.90 -16.11
C HIS A 44 -2.33 9.75 -16.72
N ILE A 45 -1.93 8.59 -17.21
CA ILE A 45 -0.67 8.49 -17.98
C ILE A 45 -0.78 9.28 -19.30
N GLU A 46 -1.92 9.26 -19.98
CA GLU A 46 -2.12 10.02 -21.22
C GLU A 46 -2.18 11.53 -20.96
N GLU A 47 -2.88 11.94 -19.91
CA GLU A 47 -3.09 13.34 -19.54
C GLU A 47 -1.87 13.99 -18.88
N LEU A 48 -1.18 13.25 -17.99
CA LEU A 48 -0.17 13.78 -17.07
C LEU A 48 1.22 13.15 -17.27
N GLY A 49 1.34 12.12 -18.12
CA GLY A 49 2.57 11.34 -18.30
C GLY A 49 2.90 10.40 -17.14
N LYS A 50 2.09 10.37 -16.07
CA LYS A 50 2.30 9.56 -14.86
C LYS A 50 0.99 8.96 -14.36
N PRO A 51 1.00 7.77 -13.73
CA PRO A 51 -0.20 7.14 -13.19
C PRO A 51 -0.58 7.75 -11.83
N LEU A 52 -0.98 9.02 -11.84
CA LEU A 52 -1.49 9.70 -10.65
C LEU A 52 -2.73 8.95 -10.14
N CYS A 53 -2.82 8.74 -8.83
CA CYS A 53 -3.90 8.00 -8.17
C CYS A 53 -5.28 8.59 -8.56
N PRO A 54 -6.22 7.82 -9.13
CA PRO A 54 -7.47 8.36 -9.67
C PRO A 54 -8.56 8.56 -8.62
N CYS A 55 -8.38 8.05 -7.39
CA CYS A 55 -9.38 8.10 -6.33
C CYS A 55 -9.22 9.28 -5.36
N ASN A 56 -8.43 10.30 -5.73
CA ASN A 56 -8.25 11.51 -4.93
C ASN A 56 -8.66 12.75 -5.73
N PHE A 57 -9.03 13.82 -5.02
CA PHE A 57 -9.29 15.13 -5.58
C PHE A 57 -8.02 15.97 -5.59
N TYR A 58 -7.64 16.49 -6.75
CA TYR A 58 -6.48 17.36 -6.90
C TYR A 58 -6.92 18.72 -7.44
N LYS A 59 -6.50 19.79 -6.76
CA LYS A 59 -6.71 21.15 -7.25
C LYS A 59 -5.95 21.39 -8.57
N ASP A 60 -4.72 20.88 -8.66
CA ASP A 60 -3.88 20.91 -9.86
C ASP A 60 -3.21 19.55 -10.05
N LYS A 61 -3.77 18.74 -10.96
CA LYS A 61 -3.22 17.42 -11.28
C LYS A 61 -1.82 17.48 -11.88
N GLN A 62 -1.48 18.54 -12.61
CA GLN A 62 -0.18 18.64 -13.28
C GLN A 62 0.93 19.01 -12.30
N ALA A 63 0.63 19.82 -11.29
CA ALA A 63 1.55 20.03 -10.18
C ALA A 63 1.75 18.74 -9.37
N GLU A 64 0.67 18.04 -9.03
CA GLU A 64 0.73 16.80 -8.24
C GLU A 64 1.44 15.66 -8.97
N ALA A 65 1.27 15.54 -10.28
CA ALA A 65 1.95 14.52 -11.09
C ALA A 65 3.49 14.68 -11.14
N LYS A 66 4.01 15.87 -10.78
CA LYS A 66 5.46 16.11 -10.63
C LYS A 66 5.99 15.63 -9.27
N LEU A 67 5.10 15.41 -8.30
CA LEU A 67 5.43 14.89 -6.98
C LEU A 67 5.31 13.36 -6.96
N ARG A 68 5.99 12.71 -6.01
CA ARG A 68 5.97 11.24 -5.90
C ARG A 68 4.79 10.68 -5.12
N ARG A 69 4.24 11.50 -4.21
CA ARG A 69 3.29 11.11 -3.15
C ARG A 69 2.12 10.28 -3.67
N TRP A 70 1.52 10.70 -4.77
CA TRP A 70 0.29 10.12 -5.30
C TRP A 70 0.47 9.30 -6.58
N ILE A 71 1.70 9.09 -7.04
CA ILE A 71 1.96 8.26 -8.22
C ILE A 71 1.85 6.79 -7.83
N CYS A 72 0.97 6.04 -8.52
CA CYS A 72 0.74 4.63 -8.22
C CYS A 72 2.01 3.78 -8.45
N ALA A 73 2.41 2.91 -7.52
CA ALA A 73 1.89 2.74 -6.16
C ALA A 73 2.34 3.91 -5.26
N CYS A 74 1.36 4.61 -4.69
CA CYS A 74 1.54 5.84 -3.91
C CYS A 74 2.32 5.60 -2.62
N ASP A 75 2.70 6.67 -1.94
CA ASP A 75 3.50 6.58 -0.72
C ASP A 75 2.77 5.80 0.38
N GLU A 76 1.46 5.96 0.55
CA GLU A 76 0.68 5.17 1.52
C GLU A 76 0.76 3.67 1.25
N MET A 77 0.66 3.26 -0.01
CA MET A 77 0.81 1.86 -0.38
C MET A 77 2.24 1.36 -0.11
N GLN A 78 3.25 2.19 -0.31
CA GLN A 78 4.65 1.78 -0.12
C GLN A 78 5.15 1.91 1.33
N ILE A 79 4.51 2.72 2.16
CA ILE A 79 4.87 2.90 3.57
C ILE A 79 4.01 2.00 4.45
N TYR A 80 2.70 1.98 4.22
CA TYR A 80 1.71 1.35 5.10
C TYR A 80 0.97 0.17 4.45
N LYS A 81 1.21 -0.12 3.16
CA LYS A 81 0.46 -1.15 2.40
C LYS A 81 -1.04 -0.87 2.30
N TYR A 82 -1.43 0.38 2.50
CA TYR A 82 -2.81 0.83 2.42
C TYR A 82 -3.10 1.36 1.01
N CYS A 83 -4.17 0.87 0.38
CA CYS A 83 -4.66 1.35 -0.91
C CYS A 83 -6.08 1.89 -0.76
N HIS A 84 -6.22 3.21 -0.66
CA HIS A 84 -7.53 3.88 -0.61
C HIS A 84 -8.42 3.53 -1.82
N CYS A 85 -7.84 3.34 -3.01
CA CYS A 85 -8.60 2.99 -4.21
C CYS A 85 -9.13 1.55 -4.22
N LEU A 86 -8.79 0.74 -3.20
CA LEU A 86 -9.11 -0.69 -3.12
C LEU A 86 -8.59 -1.53 -4.30
N LEU A 87 -7.56 -1.05 -5.00
CA LEU A 87 -6.93 -1.82 -6.07
C LEU A 87 -6.04 -2.94 -5.52
N PHE A 88 -5.34 -2.69 -4.41
CA PHE A 88 -4.46 -3.65 -3.74
C PHE A 88 -5.02 -3.91 -2.34
N VAL A 89 -5.67 -5.07 -2.18
CA VAL A 89 -6.43 -5.44 -0.97
C VAL A 89 -6.08 -6.86 -0.54
N ARG A 90 -6.67 -7.30 0.58
CA ARG A 90 -6.72 -8.71 0.96
C ARG A 90 -7.68 -9.50 0.05
N GLU A 91 -7.63 -10.82 0.15
CA GLU A 91 -8.55 -11.72 -0.57
C GLU A 91 -10.04 -11.45 -0.26
N ASP A 92 -10.34 -10.99 0.96
CA ASP A 92 -11.69 -10.60 1.39
C ASP A 92 -12.14 -9.21 0.87
N GLY A 93 -11.29 -8.50 0.15
CA GLY A 93 -11.57 -7.18 -0.42
C GLY A 93 -11.32 -6.00 0.51
N LEU A 94 -10.91 -6.24 1.76
CA LEU A 94 -10.61 -5.17 2.71
C LEU A 94 -9.21 -4.58 2.48
N PRO A 95 -9.04 -3.25 2.64
CA PRO A 95 -7.71 -2.64 2.61
C PRO A 95 -6.91 -3.04 3.85
N ILE A 96 -5.60 -3.20 3.69
CA ILE A 96 -4.71 -3.44 4.83
C ILE A 96 -4.51 -2.12 5.56
N THR A 97 -4.90 -2.06 6.83
CA THR A 97 -4.76 -0.88 7.68
C THR A 97 -3.77 -1.08 8.82
N GLU A 98 -3.19 -2.28 8.95
CA GLU A 98 -2.31 -2.70 10.07
C GLU A 98 -1.28 -1.66 10.46
N TYR A 99 -0.64 -1.05 9.46
CA TYR A 99 0.51 -0.16 9.64
C TYR A 99 0.16 1.33 9.62
N LEU A 100 -1.11 1.67 9.41
CA LEU A 100 -1.53 3.07 9.48
C LEU A 100 -1.44 3.58 10.92
N PRO A 101 -1.11 4.87 11.13
CA PRO A 101 -1.30 5.54 12.40
C PRO A 101 -2.74 5.37 12.91
N GLU A 102 -2.91 5.33 14.23
CA GLU A 102 -4.23 5.13 14.84
C GLU A 102 -5.23 6.22 14.46
N ASP A 103 -4.77 7.46 14.28
CA ASP A 103 -5.57 8.62 13.88
C ASP A 103 -5.79 8.75 12.36
N HIS A 104 -5.25 7.83 11.57
CA HIS A 104 -5.44 7.84 10.12
C HIS A 104 -6.88 7.48 9.73
N GLU A 105 -7.47 8.20 8.78
CA GLU A 105 -8.88 8.03 8.38
C GLU A 105 -9.22 6.58 7.98
N GLY A 106 -8.36 5.94 7.19
CA GLY A 106 -8.53 4.53 6.81
C GLY A 106 -8.58 3.59 8.02
N ARG A 107 -7.82 3.88 9.08
CA ARG A 107 -7.84 3.07 10.31
C ARG A 107 -9.11 3.32 11.13
N GLN A 108 -9.60 4.55 11.16
CA GLN A 108 -10.85 4.92 11.82
C GLN A 108 -12.08 4.30 11.12
N VAL A 109 -12.07 4.22 9.79
CA VAL A 109 -13.18 3.67 9.00
C VAL A 109 -13.22 2.15 9.00
N TYR A 110 -12.09 1.49 8.74
CA TYR A 110 -12.04 0.03 8.57
C TYR A 110 -11.62 -0.72 9.83
N GLY A 111 -11.19 -0.02 10.89
CA GLY A 111 -10.57 -0.65 12.06
C GLY A 111 -9.22 -1.28 11.73
N LEU A 112 -8.74 -2.17 12.61
CA LEU A 112 -7.51 -2.94 12.41
C LEU A 112 -7.75 -4.11 11.44
N VAL A 113 -7.25 -3.96 10.22
CA VAL A 113 -7.21 -5.02 9.21
C VAL A 113 -5.76 -5.45 9.02
N THR A 114 -5.46 -6.68 9.44
CA THR A 114 -4.10 -7.24 9.44
C THR A 114 -3.59 -7.55 8.02
N ASP A 115 -2.28 -7.48 7.84
CA ASP A 115 -1.59 -7.87 6.63
C ASP A 115 -1.33 -9.39 6.64
N PRO A 116 -1.90 -10.18 5.71
CA PRO A 116 -1.62 -11.61 5.62
C PRO A 116 -0.22 -11.92 5.06
N THR A 117 0.48 -10.94 4.48
CA THR A 117 1.81 -11.10 3.86
C THR A 117 2.81 -10.03 4.32
N PRO A 118 3.12 -9.95 5.63
CA PRO A 118 3.91 -8.86 6.22
C PRO A 118 5.36 -8.78 5.71
N ASP A 119 5.87 -9.88 5.15
CA ASP A 119 7.20 -9.98 4.53
C ASP A 119 7.26 -9.38 3.11
N LYS A 120 6.10 -9.07 2.50
CA LYS A 120 5.99 -8.56 1.12
C LYS A 120 5.59 -7.09 1.04
N GLY A 121 6.12 -6.42 0.02
CA GLY A 121 5.79 -5.02 -0.28
C GLY A 121 6.47 -4.02 0.67
N ARG A 122 5.75 -2.93 0.96
CA ARG A 122 6.17 -1.82 1.84
C ARG A 122 7.64 -1.37 1.67
N ALA A 123 8.06 -1.12 0.44
CA ALA A 123 9.44 -0.75 0.12
C ALA A 123 9.92 0.53 0.83
N LEU A 124 8.99 1.38 1.28
CA LEU A 124 9.25 2.61 2.01
C LEU A 124 8.84 2.54 3.49
N ARG A 125 8.71 1.34 4.08
CA ARG A 125 8.32 1.16 5.50
C ARG A 125 9.14 1.98 6.50
N HIS A 126 10.41 2.25 6.19
CA HIS A 126 11.30 3.05 7.02
C HIS A 126 10.87 4.53 7.17
N LYS A 127 9.93 4.99 6.33
CA LYS A 127 9.35 6.34 6.40
C LYS A 127 8.08 6.42 7.24
N ALA A 128 7.59 5.31 7.80
CA ALA A 128 6.47 5.34 8.72
C ALA A 128 6.86 6.18 9.95
N VAL A 129 6.12 7.26 10.22
CA VAL A 129 6.34 8.13 11.38
C VAL A 129 5.19 7.85 12.36
N GLY A 130 5.51 7.44 13.58
CA GLY A 130 4.51 7.05 14.59
C GLY A 130 4.27 5.53 14.64
N GLN A 131 4.71 4.94 15.75
CA GLN A 131 4.54 3.55 16.21
C GLN A 131 5.00 2.42 15.26
N VAL A 132 6.21 1.91 15.55
CA VAL A 132 6.59 0.53 15.20
C VAL A 132 5.96 -0.39 16.27
N PRO A 133 4.98 -1.25 15.96
CA PRO A 133 4.65 -2.34 16.86
C PRO A 133 5.81 -3.34 16.77
N SER A 134 6.64 -3.42 17.82
CA SER A 134 7.71 -4.42 17.88
C SER A 134 7.10 -5.80 18.10
N HIS A 135 6.88 -6.56 17.03
CA HIS A 135 6.62 -8.01 17.11
C HIS A 135 7.73 -8.82 16.45
N ALA A 136 8.97 -8.44 16.72
CA ALA A 136 10.12 -9.32 16.57
C ALA A 136 10.75 -9.51 17.96
N SER A 137 10.41 -10.62 18.62
CA SER A 137 11.24 -11.15 19.70
C SER A 137 12.53 -11.70 19.10
N PRO A 138 13.71 -11.28 19.55
CA PRO A 138 14.88 -12.12 19.52
C PRO A 138 14.93 -12.88 20.84
N ASP A 139 14.68 -14.17 20.72
CA ASP A 139 15.11 -15.19 21.65
C ASP A 139 16.62 -14.98 21.95
N GLN A 140 16.94 -14.44 23.13
CA GLN A 140 18.27 -14.46 23.72
C GLN A 140 18.11 -14.67 25.23
N THR A 141 18.11 -15.94 25.62
CA THR A 141 18.35 -16.40 26.97
C THR A 141 19.69 -15.83 27.47
N ALA A 142 19.62 -14.76 28.25
CA ALA A 142 20.75 -14.29 29.02
C ALA A 142 21.03 -15.29 30.16
N ALA A 143 22.26 -15.78 30.20
CA ALA A 143 22.78 -16.68 31.22
C ALA A 143 22.63 -16.10 32.63
N ALA A 144 22.15 -16.93 33.56
CA ALA A 144 22.10 -16.59 34.99
C ALA A 144 23.50 -16.55 35.60
N PRO A 145 23.82 -15.58 36.48
CA PRO A 145 25.07 -15.62 37.24
C PRO A 145 24.93 -16.63 38.39
N SER A 146 25.84 -17.59 38.42
CA SER A 146 26.06 -18.51 39.51
C SER A 146 26.55 -17.77 40.77
N GLN A 147 25.74 -17.75 41.81
CA GLN A 147 26.18 -17.38 43.16
C GLN A 147 26.46 -18.67 43.94
N THR A 148 27.74 -18.93 44.19
CA THR A 148 28.20 -19.92 45.17
C THR A 148 28.05 -19.35 46.58
N PRO A 149 27.42 -20.07 47.53
CA PRO A 149 27.45 -19.66 48.93
C PRO A 149 28.82 -20.00 49.54
N LYS A 150 29.43 -19.03 50.22
CA LYS A 150 30.55 -19.26 51.14
C LYS A 150 30.00 -19.91 52.41
N SER A 151 30.54 -21.08 52.76
CA SER A 151 30.64 -21.59 54.12
C SER A 151 32.12 -21.61 54.51
#